data_AF-A0A6I1H741-F1
#
_entry.id   AF-A0A6I1H741-F1
#
_cell.length_a   1.000
_cell.length_b   1.000
_cell.length_c   1.000
_cell.angle_alpha   90.00
_cell.angle_beta   90.00
_cell.angle_gamma   90.00
#
_symmetry.space_group_name_H-M   'P 1'
#
loop_
_entity.id
_entity.type
_entity.pdbx_description
1 polymer ?
#
loop_
_entity_poly.entity_id
_entity_poly.type
_entity_poly.pdbx_seq_one_letter_code
_entity_poly.pdbx_strand_id
1 'polypeptide(L)'
;MSAPSSYLRYLPAVYSTAQPAFLAQYLKIFEKILTGIDDTELGGRKGIHELLQADVIGNLFYPRLSFLFPPSDTSFIPPISGATAKQETAILADLDSYIGVPAPSDPLAGYVAAAPGAADPNAPVEAWLDDFLDWLGGWVALAVDNDWDIDHKRTVIAEIMALYRMRGTLQGLGMLANLLLQLPLAMRGQQQDPGGKWIAIDGTVSVTISAPSAPDIMASDLASSAFIVRDTYAGGAPVVAGYLPWLFDVQMELPNAHNPLFILTSANVAQIEALYGRLEQFLRVMKPAASNYLITIVPSMQLQAQGYATALGVNTLLGQQGIKT
;
A
#
# COMPACT_ATOMS: atom_id res chain seq x y z
N MET A 1 45.38 14.41 -17.06
CA MET A 1 45.85 13.44 -16.05
C MET A 1 45.00 13.63 -14.81
N SER A 2 44.33 12.58 -14.34
CA SER A 2 43.49 12.66 -13.14
C SER A 2 44.37 12.93 -11.90
N ALA A 3 43.90 13.77 -10.97
CA ALA A 3 44.66 14.16 -9.78
C ALA A 3 45.07 12.94 -8.94
N PRO A 4 46.23 12.95 -8.25
CA PRO A 4 46.66 11.83 -7.40
C PRO A 4 45.73 11.63 -6.20
N SER A 5 45.65 10.41 -5.67
CA SER A 5 44.83 10.09 -4.50
C SER A 5 45.20 10.94 -3.28
N SER A 6 44.19 11.44 -2.55
CA SER A 6 44.43 12.23 -1.34
C SER A 6 44.97 11.39 -0.19
N TYR A 7 44.89 10.07 -0.28
CA TYR A 7 45.37 9.14 0.74
C TYR A 7 46.90 9.06 0.82
N LEU A 8 47.62 9.55 -0.19
CA LEU A 8 49.07 9.68 -0.13
C LEU A 8 49.55 10.49 1.08
N ARG A 9 48.71 11.44 1.57
CA ARG A 9 49.01 12.25 2.76
C ARG A 9 49.12 11.44 4.05
N TYR A 10 48.54 10.24 4.08
CA TYR A 10 48.55 9.35 5.24
C TYR A 10 49.71 8.34 5.22
N LEU A 11 50.48 8.30 4.13
CA LEU A 11 51.63 7.41 4.01
C LEU A 11 52.93 8.08 4.49
N PRO A 12 53.92 7.29 4.96
CA PRO A 12 55.26 7.82 5.26
C PRO A 12 55.89 8.56 4.08
N ALA A 13 56.73 9.55 4.38
CA ALA A 13 57.31 10.45 3.39
C ALA A 13 58.05 9.74 2.24
N VAL A 14 58.61 8.53 2.47
CA VAL A 14 59.27 7.71 1.44
C VAL A 14 58.36 7.42 0.25
N TYR A 15 57.04 7.32 0.47
CA TYR A 15 56.04 7.04 -0.57
C TYR A 15 55.46 8.30 -1.22
N SER A 16 55.75 9.50 -0.70
CA SER A 16 55.23 10.77 -1.24
C SER A 16 56.20 11.48 -2.19
N THR A 17 57.49 11.13 -2.20
CA THR A 17 58.54 11.94 -2.86
C THR A 17 58.83 11.55 -4.32
N ALA A 18 58.49 10.35 -4.77
CA ALA A 18 58.83 9.86 -6.11
C ALA A 18 57.55 9.53 -6.88
N GLN A 19 57.26 10.30 -7.94
CA GLN A 19 56.15 10.16 -8.90
C GLN A 19 55.43 8.80 -8.82
N PRO A 20 54.54 8.58 -7.84
CA PRO A 20 54.06 7.25 -7.56
C PRO A 20 52.81 7.06 -8.41
N ALA A 21 52.94 7.14 -9.73
CA ALA A 21 51.81 7.09 -10.64
C ALA A 21 50.99 5.82 -10.36
N PHE A 22 51.67 4.70 -10.12
CA PHE A 22 51.02 3.45 -9.72
C PHE A 22 50.37 3.52 -8.34
N LEU A 23 51.11 3.82 -7.26
CA LEU A 23 50.56 3.79 -5.91
C LEU A 23 49.47 4.85 -5.70
N ALA A 24 49.64 6.04 -6.27
CA ALA A 24 48.63 7.10 -6.27
C ALA A 24 47.34 6.69 -6.99
N GLN A 25 47.44 5.92 -8.08
CA GLN A 25 46.28 5.36 -8.78
C GLN A 25 45.69 4.18 -8.02
N TYR A 26 46.52 3.30 -7.46
CA TYR A 26 46.09 2.16 -6.67
C TYR A 26 45.27 2.59 -5.44
N LEU A 27 45.73 3.63 -4.73
CA LEU A 27 45.01 4.20 -3.59
C LEU A 27 43.67 4.81 -3.95
N LYS A 28 43.43 5.21 -5.22
CA LYS A 28 42.11 5.69 -5.63
C LYS A 28 41.02 4.65 -5.49
N ILE A 29 41.35 3.37 -5.68
CA ILE A 29 40.38 2.28 -5.51
C ILE A 29 39.85 2.31 -4.07
N PHE A 30 40.75 2.43 -3.09
CA PHE A 30 40.39 2.49 -1.67
C PHE A 30 39.74 3.82 -1.30
N GLU A 31 40.21 4.94 -1.85
CA GLU A 31 39.60 6.25 -1.61
C GLU A 31 38.17 6.32 -2.16
N LYS A 32 37.91 5.75 -3.34
CA LYS A 32 36.56 5.61 -3.90
C LYS A 32 35.67 4.76 -2.99
N ILE A 33 36.14 3.58 -2.57
CA ILE A 33 35.35 2.66 -1.74
C ILE A 33 35.12 3.21 -0.34
N LEU A 34 36.13 3.80 0.30
CA LEU A 34 36.07 4.18 1.71
C LEU A 34 35.50 5.59 1.92
N THR A 35 35.98 6.60 1.19
CA THR A 35 35.56 8.00 1.39
C THR A 35 34.62 8.53 0.32
N GLY A 36 34.58 7.89 -0.85
CA GLY A 36 33.90 8.43 -2.02
C GLY A 36 34.84 9.31 -2.84
N ILE A 37 34.74 9.18 -4.15
CA ILE A 37 35.35 10.09 -5.13
C ILE A 37 34.25 10.45 -6.11
N ASP A 38 34.14 11.73 -6.46
CA ASP A 38 33.21 12.22 -7.48
C ASP A 38 33.75 11.91 -8.89
N ASP A 39 33.64 10.64 -9.26
CA ASP A 39 33.94 10.10 -10.59
C ASP A 39 32.87 9.09 -11.02
N THR A 40 32.86 8.77 -12.30
CA THR A 40 31.92 7.82 -12.90
C THR A 40 32.30 6.35 -12.66
N GLU A 41 33.40 6.09 -11.97
CA GLU A 41 33.86 4.73 -11.69
C GLU A 41 32.95 4.05 -10.68
N LEU A 42 32.86 2.71 -10.78
CA LEU A 42 31.91 1.90 -10.00
C LEU A 42 30.45 2.37 -10.14
N GLY A 43 30.09 2.96 -11.29
CA GLY A 43 28.73 3.45 -11.54
C GLY A 43 28.33 4.66 -10.70
N GLY A 44 29.30 5.47 -10.23
CA GLY A 44 28.99 6.64 -9.40
C GLY A 44 28.64 6.30 -7.94
N ARG A 45 28.96 5.07 -7.49
CA ARG A 45 28.71 4.64 -6.10
C ARG A 45 29.38 5.55 -5.08
N LYS A 46 28.65 5.83 -4.01
CA LYS A 46 29.12 6.54 -2.82
C LYS A 46 30.03 5.65 -1.98
N GLY A 47 30.98 6.26 -1.28
CA GLY A 47 31.89 5.55 -0.38
C GLY A 47 31.24 5.11 0.92
N ILE A 48 31.87 4.18 1.63
CA ILE A 48 31.41 3.68 2.94
C ILE A 48 31.25 4.81 3.96
N HIS A 49 32.12 5.81 3.94
CA HIS A 49 32.01 6.97 4.81
C HIS A 49 30.73 7.77 4.55
N GLU A 50 30.39 8.00 3.28
CA GLU A 50 29.17 8.71 2.90
C GLU A 50 27.92 7.91 3.27
N LEU A 51 27.95 6.59 3.07
CA LEU A 51 26.90 5.65 3.51
C LEU A 51 26.64 5.72 5.03
N LEU A 52 27.71 5.77 5.82
CA LEU A 52 27.62 5.86 7.28
C LEU A 52 27.20 7.27 7.73
N GLN A 53 27.68 8.33 7.08
CA GLN A 53 27.26 9.70 7.37
C GLN A 53 25.79 9.95 7.09
N ALA A 54 25.24 9.31 6.06
CA ALA A 54 23.82 9.35 5.73
C ALA A 54 22.98 8.34 6.53
N ASP A 55 23.58 7.60 7.47
CA ASP A 55 22.90 6.58 8.29
C ASP A 55 22.11 5.55 7.47
N VAL A 56 22.59 5.21 6.27
CA VAL A 56 21.84 4.40 5.29
C VAL A 56 21.48 3.03 5.86
N ILE A 57 22.45 2.33 6.46
CA ILE A 57 22.25 0.97 6.98
C ILE A 57 21.14 0.93 8.03
N GLY A 58 21.11 1.89 8.96
CA GLY A 58 20.08 1.97 9.98
C GLY A 58 18.72 2.31 9.37
N ASN A 59 18.69 3.26 8.43
CA ASN A 59 17.46 3.73 7.81
C ASN A 59 16.87 2.77 6.77
N LEU A 60 17.64 1.81 6.24
CA LEU A 60 17.13 0.78 5.31
C LEU A 60 16.07 -0.12 5.97
N PHE A 61 16.18 -0.37 7.27
CA PHE A 61 15.20 -1.18 8.01
C PHE A 61 13.96 -0.38 8.44
N TYR A 62 13.89 0.90 8.08
CA TYR A 62 12.71 1.74 8.27
C TYR A 62 12.09 2.03 6.90
N PRO A 63 10.82 1.65 6.65
CA PRO A 63 10.19 1.82 5.34
C PRO A 63 10.17 3.26 4.81
N ARG A 64 10.35 4.25 5.69
CA ARG A 64 10.47 5.66 5.30
C ARG A 64 11.65 5.93 4.39
N LEU A 65 12.78 5.23 4.56
CA LEU A 65 14.04 5.49 3.84
C LEU A 65 14.51 6.95 3.98
N SER A 66 14.60 7.43 5.22
CA SER A 66 14.82 8.85 5.54
C SER A 66 16.02 9.51 4.88
N PHE A 67 17.06 8.73 4.53
CA PHE A 67 18.28 9.22 3.89
C PHE A 67 18.07 9.72 2.46
N LEU A 68 16.96 9.35 1.80
CA LEU A 68 16.61 9.80 0.46
C LEU A 68 15.91 11.16 0.43
N PHE A 69 15.51 11.67 1.60
CA PHE A 69 14.67 12.85 1.72
C PHE A 69 15.36 13.94 2.55
N PRO A 70 15.08 15.23 2.28
CA PRO A 70 15.61 16.32 3.09
C PRO A 70 15.22 16.15 4.57
N PRO A 71 16.10 16.48 5.53
CA PRO A 71 15.77 16.41 6.96
C PRO A 71 14.60 17.31 7.38
N SER A 72 14.25 18.31 6.56
CA SER A 72 13.10 19.19 6.76
C SER A 72 11.75 18.55 6.39
N ASP A 73 11.75 17.43 5.66
CA ASP A 73 10.52 16.73 5.32
C ASP A 73 10.00 15.98 6.56
N THR A 74 8.82 16.37 7.01
CA THR A 74 8.14 15.79 8.19
C THR A 74 7.01 14.83 7.82
N SER A 75 6.84 14.56 6.52
CA SER A 75 5.87 13.58 6.03
C SER A 75 6.20 12.20 6.59
N PHE A 76 5.16 11.47 7.00
CA PHE A 76 5.29 10.13 7.57
C PHE A 76 5.99 9.19 6.58
N ILE A 77 5.43 9.07 5.37
CA ILE A 77 6.03 8.37 4.22
C ILE A 77 6.03 9.35 3.03
N PRO A 78 7.18 9.98 2.71
CA PRO A 78 7.31 10.79 1.50
C PRO A 78 7.20 9.92 0.24
N PRO A 79 6.50 10.38 -0.81
CA PRO A 79 6.25 9.56 -2.00
C PRO A 79 7.51 9.37 -2.84
N ILE A 80 7.67 8.15 -3.38
CA ILE A 80 8.63 7.78 -4.41
C ILE A 80 7.86 7.59 -5.71
N SER A 81 7.00 6.56 -5.78
CA SER A 81 6.16 6.25 -6.95
C SER A 81 5.04 7.27 -7.17
N GLY A 82 4.59 7.95 -6.11
CA GLY A 82 3.63 9.06 -6.21
C GLY A 82 4.26 10.41 -6.54
N ALA A 83 5.59 10.50 -6.66
CA ALA A 83 6.28 11.76 -6.93
C ALA A 83 6.17 12.17 -8.41
N THR A 84 6.63 13.39 -8.74
CA THR A 84 6.78 13.74 -10.16
C THR A 84 7.86 12.86 -10.79
N ALA A 85 7.72 12.46 -12.05
CA ALA A 85 8.67 11.57 -12.73
C ALA A 85 10.14 12.04 -12.61
N LYS A 86 10.39 13.36 -12.58
CA LYS A 86 11.73 13.94 -12.39
C LYS A 86 12.27 13.71 -10.96
N GLN A 87 11.41 13.86 -9.95
CA GLN A 87 11.78 13.64 -8.55
C GLN A 87 12.00 12.16 -8.28
N GLU A 88 11.09 11.31 -8.75
CA GLU A 88 11.20 9.85 -8.66
C GLU A 88 12.53 9.36 -9.23
N THR A 89 12.85 9.76 -10.47
CA THR A 89 14.14 9.42 -11.10
C THR A 89 15.34 9.88 -10.28
N ALA A 90 15.27 11.07 -9.66
CA ALA A 90 16.35 11.57 -8.83
C ALA A 90 16.50 10.77 -7.51
N ILE A 91 15.37 10.39 -6.89
CA ILE A 91 15.35 9.60 -5.66
C ILE A 91 15.91 8.20 -5.92
N LEU A 92 15.47 7.55 -7.00
CA LEU A 92 15.93 6.21 -7.36
C LEU A 92 17.41 6.20 -7.78
N ALA A 93 17.88 7.26 -8.46
CA ALA A 93 19.30 7.42 -8.75
C ALA A 93 20.14 7.63 -7.48
N ASP A 94 19.65 8.39 -6.49
CA ASP A 94 20.35 8.57 -5.21
C ASP A 94 20.36 7.25 -4.42
N LEU A 95 19.25 6.50 -4.40
CA LEU A 95 19.19 5.15 -3.81
C LEU A 95 20.21 4.22 -4.45
N ASP A 96 20.26 4.16 -5.78
CA ASP A 96 21.21 3.32 -6.51
C ASP A 96 22.67 3.72 -6.23
N SER A 97 22.95 5.01 -6.02
CA SER A 97 24.29 5.47 -5.66
C SER A 97 24.79 4.90 -4.32
N TYR A 98 23.90 4.53 -3.41
CA TYR A 98 24.23 3.91 -2.13
C TYR A 98 24.28 2.37 -2.21
N ILE A 99 23.31 1.76 -2.90
CA ILE A 99 23.12 0.30 -2.91
C ILE A 99 23.95 -0.36 -4.01
N GLY A 100 24.01 0.27 -5.18
CA GLY A 100 24.66 -0.25 -6.37
C GLY A 100 23.92 -1.46 -6.93
N VAL A 101 22.64 -1.28 -7.28
CA VAL A 101 21.77 -2.32 -7.81
C VAL A 101 22.41 -2.89 -9.09
N PRO A 102 22.63 -4.22 -9.16
CA PRO A 102 23.21 -4.81 -10.36
C PRO A 102 22.25 -4.64 -11.53
N ALA A 103 22.78 -4.20 -12.68
CA ALA A 103 21.99 -4.16 -13.90
C ALA A 103 21.42 -5.56 -14.19
N PRO A 104 20.14 -5.70 -14.55
CA PRO A 104 19.55 -6.98 -14.84
C PRO A 104 20.33 -7.64 -15.98
N SER A 105 20.74 -8.88 -15.82
CA SER A 105 21.30 -9.64 -16.93
C SER A 105 20.19 -9.87 -17.94
N ASP A 106 20.30 -9.31 -19.15
CA ASP A 106 19.41 -9.64 -20.25
C ASP A 106 19.91 -10.95 -20.90
N PRO A 107 19.24 -12.09 -20.68
CA PRO A 107 19.66 -13.38 -21.23
C PRO A 107 19.47 -13.44 -22.75
N LEU A 108 18.71 -12.51 -23.33
CA LEU A 108 18.43 -12.39 -24.76
C LEU A 108 19.27 -11.30 -25.42
N ALA A 109 20.15 -10.63 -24.67
CA ALA A 109 21.04 -9.60 -25.19
C ALA A 109 21.86 -10.14 -26.37
N GLY A 110 21.61 -9.58 -27.56
CA GLY A 110 22.28 -9.98 -28.80
C GLY A 110 21.61 -11.13 -29.57
N TYR A 111 20.59 -11.78 -29.00
CA TYR A 111 19.78 -12.80 -29.70
C TYR A 111 18.51 -12.23 -30.34
N VAL A 112 17.97 -11.14 -29.79
CA VAL A 112 16.77 -10.47 -30.28
C VAL A 112 17.08 -8.99 -30.49
N ALA A 113 16.59 -8.41 -31.58
CA ALA A 113 16.63 -6.97 -31.74
C ALA A 113 15.87 -6.32 -30.57
N ALA A 114 16.49 -5.33 -29.91
CA ALA A 114 15.86 -4.61 -28.81
C ALA A 114 14.46 -4.16 -29.22
N ALA A 115 13.45 -4.51 -28.41
CA ALA A 115 12.08 -4.12 -28.69
C ALA A 115 12.01 -2.59 -28.83
N PRO A 116 11.23 -2.04 -29.78
CA PRO A 116 11.06 -0.60 -29.93
C PRO A 116 10.26 -0.06 -28.73
N GLY A 117 10.98 0.31 -27.70
CA GLY A 117 10.53 0.92 -26.46
C GLY A 117 11.75 1.13 -25.59
N ALA A 118 12.02 2.35 -25.14
CA ALA A 118 13.09 2.57 -24.17
C ALA A 118 12.74 1.75 -22.92
N ALA A 119 13.56 0.74 -22.60
CA ALA A 119 13.46 0.06 -21.32
C ALA A 119 13.52 1.12 -20.23
N ASP A 120 12.57 1.09 -19.30
CA ASP A 120 12.53 2.05 -18.21
C ASP A 120 13.85 2.01 -17.44
N PRO A 121 14.64 3.11 -17.39
CA PRO A 121 15.91 3.15 -16.69
C PRO A 121 15.78 2.85 -15.19
N ASN A 122 14.61 3.09 -14.61
CA ASN A 122 14.36 2.96 -13.17
C ASN A 122 13.90 1.55 -12.78
N ALA A 123 13.39 0.76 -13.73
CA ALA A 123 12.83 -0.57 -13.47
C ALA A 123 13.74 -1.52 -12.66
N PRO A 124 15.09 -1.55 -12.84
CA PRO A 124 15.94 -2.40 -12.01
C PRO A 124 15.94 -2.00 -10.53
N VAL A 125 15.98 -0.71 -10.26
CA VAL A 125 16.04 -0.16 -8.90
C VAL A 125 14.67 -0.31 -8.23
N GLU A 126 13.59 -0.09 -8.98
CA GLU A 126 12.22 -0.34 -8.52
C GLU A 126 12.00 -1.81 -8.17
N ALA A 127 12.40 -2.74 -9.06
CA ALA A 127 12.27 -4.17 -8.80
C ALA A 127 13.09 -4.61 -7.57
N TRP A 128 14.32 -4.09 -7.43
CA TRP A 128 15.12 -4.35 -6.24
C TRP A 128 14.44 -3.81 -4.96
N LEU A 129 13.89 -2.60 -5.02
CA LEU A 129 13.21 -1.99 -3.88
C LEU A 129 11.93 -2.76 -3.53
N ASP A 130 11.22 -3.26 -4.54
CA ASP A 130 10.03 -4.10 -4.38
C ASP A 130 10.36 -5.40 -3.64
N ASP A 131 11.37 -6.14 -4.12
CA ASP A 131 11.87 -7.37 -3.48
C ASP A 131 12.37 -7.09 -2.05
N PHE A 132 13.03 -5.95 -1.83
CA PHE A 132 13.53 -5.55 -0.53
C PHE A 132 12.37 -5.28 0.46
N LEU A 133 11.31 -4.60 0.00
CA LEU A 133 10.13 -4.32 0.82
C LEU A 133 9.34 -5.58 1.12
N ASP A 134 9.27 -6.54 0.20
CA ASP A 134 8.65 -7.85 0.44
C ASP A 134 9.43 -8.62 1.51
N TRP A 135 10.76 -8.63 1.42
CA TRP A 135 11.61 -9.19 2.47
C TRP A 135 11.40 -8.48 3.81
N LEU A 136 11.35 -7.14 3.81
CA LEU A 136 11.13 -6.33 5.02
C LEU A 136 9.75 -6.61 5.65
N GLY A 137 8.71 -6.78 4.82
CA GLY A 137 7.38 -7.19 5.26
C GLY A 137 7.37 -8.54 5.97
N GLY A 138 8.22 -9.47 5.50
CA GLY A 138 8.45 -10.76 6.16
C GLY A 138 8.89 -10.65 7.63
N TRP A 139 9.68 -9.64 7.99
CA TRP A 139 10.12 -9.42 9.38
C TRP A 139 8.98 -9.07 10.33
N VAL A 140 7.93 -8.43 9.81
CA VAL A 140 6.74 -8.05 10.58
C VAL A 140 5.60 -9.05 10.38
N ALA A 141 5.85 -10.21 9.78
CA ALA A 141 4.83 -11.22 9.44
C ALA A 141 3.70 -10.68 8.55
N LEU A 142 4.02 -9.72 7.67
CA LEU A 142 3.12 -9.19 6.64
C LEU A 142 3.42 -9.90 5.32
N ALA A 143 2.38 -10.48 4.71
CA ALA A 143 2.41 -10.85 3.31
C ALA A 143 2.10 -9.59 2.49
N VAL A 144 3.13 -9.04 1.85
CA VAL A 144 3.01 -7.85 1.01
C VAL A 144 2.31 -8.24 -0.29
N ASP A 145 1.36 -7.42 -0.74
CA ASP A 145 0.67 -7.63 -2.01
C ASP A 145 1.53 -7.10 -3.17
N ASN A 146 1.70 -7.91 -4.21
CA ASN A 146 2.48 -7.53 -5.39
C ASN A 146 1.78 -6.46 -6.23
N ASP A 147 0.47 -6.30 -6.07
CA ASP A 147 -0.30 -5.26 -6.76
C ASP A 147 -0.16 -3.88 -6.08
N TRP A 148 0.50 -3.80 -4.92
CA TRP A 148 0.75 -2.54 -4.24
C TRP A 148 1.92 -1.78 -4.84
N ASP A 149 1.75 -0.47 -5.00
CA ASP A 149 2.87 0.41 -5.31
C ASP A 149 3.85 0.50 -4.11
N ILE A 150 5.08 0.93 -4.42
CA ILE A 150 6.20 1.03 -3.47
C ILE A 150 5.82 1.88 -2.25
N ASP A 151 5.12 3.00 -2.45
CA ASP A 151 4.73 3.90 -1.36
C ASP A 151 3.69 3.27 -0.44
N HIS A 152 2.75 2.52 -1.00
CA HIS A 152 1.76 1.80 -0.24
C HIS A 152 2.40 0.65 0.54
N LYS A 153 3.28 -0.16 -0.07
CA LYS A 153 4.07 -1.19 0.63
C LYS A 153 4.79 -0.59 1.83
N ARG A 154 5.49 0.54 1.64
CA ARG A 154 6.21 1.26 2.70
C ARG A 154 5.27 1.71 3.83
N THR A 155 4.11 2.25 3.48
CA THR A 155 3.10 2.72 4.44
C THR A 155 2.55 1.57 5.28
N VAL A 156 2.16 0.46 4.64
CA VAL A 156 1.62 -0.71 5.33
C VAL A 156 2.66 -1.28 6.30
N ILE A 157 3.90 -1.48 5.86
CA ILE A 157 4.96 -2.03 6.72
C ILE A 157 5.21 -1.13 7.94
N ALA A 158 5.14 0.20 7.76
CA ALA A 158 5.35 1.16 8.85
C ALA A 158 4.23 1.14 9.90
N GLU A 159 2.97 0.95 9.49
CA GLU A 159 1.80 1.06 10.38
C GLU A 159 1.33 -0.30 10.95
N ILE A 160 1.61 -1.41 10.27
CA ILE A 160 0.98 -2.71 10.55
C ILE A 160 1.21 -3.19 11.99
N MET A 161 2.39 -2.93 12.55
CA MET A 161 2.76 -3.36 13.91
C MET A 161 1.88 -2.72 14.98
N ALA A 162 1.46 -1.47 14.79
CA ALA A 162 0.53 -0.82 15.71
C ALA A 162 -0.86 -1.44 15.60
N LEU A 163 -1.30 -1.76 14.37
CA LEU A 163 -2.60 -2.39 14.12
C LEU A 163 -2.68 -3.82 14.64
N TYR A 164 -1.60 -4.59 14.60
CA TYR A 164 -1.55 -5.93 15.21
C TYR A 164 -1.79 -5.92 16.71
N ARG A 165 -1.49 -4.83 17.42
CA ARG A 165 -1.81 -4.68 18.85
C ARG A 165 -3.31 -4.51 19.09
N MET A 166 -4.03 -4.01 18.09
CA MET A 166 -5.48 -3.83 18.12
C MET A 166 -6.24 -4.98 17.45
N ARG A 167 -5.55 -6.08 17.10
CA ARG A 167 -6.18 -7.26 16.50
C ARG A 167 -7.32 -7.77 17.39
N GLY A 168 -8.41 -8.19 16.77
CA GLY A 168 -9.59 -8.68 17.46
C GLY A 168 -10.55 -7.61 17.98
N THR A 169 -10.22 -6.32 17.82
CA THR A 169 -11.13 -5.19 18.11
C THR A 169 -11.83 -4.70 16.85
N LEU A 170 -13.04 -4.14 16.99
CA LEU A 170 -13.77 -3.51 15.88
C LEU A 170 -12.97 -2.38 15.23
N GLN A 171 -12.39 -1.51 16.06
CA GLN A 171 -11.59 -0.38 15.61
C GLN A 171 -10.35 -0.86 14.84
N GLY A 172 -9.63 -1.84 15.38
CA GLY A 172 -8.46 -2.42 14.72
C GLY A 172 -8.82 -3.08 13.38
N LEU A 173 -9.93 -3.81 13.31
CA LEU A 173 -10.40 -4.42 12.07
C LEU A 173 -10.75 -3.38 11.00
N GLY A 174 -11.43 -2.29 11.38
CA GLY A 174 -11.72 -1.17 10.48
C GLY A 174 -10.45 -0.46 9.99
N MET A 175 -9.50 -0.17 10.89
CA MET A 175 -8.23 0.44 10.52
C MET A 175 -7.39 -0.46 9.60
N LEU A 176 -7.36 -1.76 9.86
CA LEU A 176 -6.71 -2.75 8.99
C LEU A 176 -7.37 -2.83 7.61
N ALA A 177 -8.70 -2.82 7.55
CA ALA A 177 -9.42 -2.80 6.28
C ALA A 177 -9.06 -1.54 5.48
N ASN A 178 -9.02 -0.37 6.14
CA ASN A 178 -8.68 0.88 5.50
C ASN A 178 -7.24 0.90 4.97
N LEU A 179 -6.30 0.42 5.77
CA LEU A 179 -4.90 0.36 5.39
C LEU A 179 -4.67 -0.62 4.23
N LEU A 180 -5.09 -1.88 4.37
CA LEU A 180 -4.75 -2.93 3.39
C LEU A 180 -5.56 -2.85 2.09
N LEU A 181 -6.77 -2.29 2.14
CA LEU A 181 -7.65 -2.18 0.97
C LEU A 181 -7.64 -0.76 0.37
N GLN A 182 -6.77 0.13 0.86
CA GLN A 182 -6.65 1.53 0.40
C GLN A 182 -7.98 2.28 0.44
N LEU A 183 -8.67 2.23 1.59
CA LEU A 183 -9.94 2.91 1.77
C LEU A 183 -9.76 4.28 2.45
N PRO A 184 -10.56 5.30 2.07
CA PRO A 184 -11.63 5.25 1.07
C PRO A 184 -11.11 5.16 -0.38
N LEU A 185 -11.75 4.32 -1.19
CA LEU A 185 -11.37 4.13 -2.59
C LEU A 185 -11.94 5.28 -3.44
N ALA A 186 -11.05 6.08 -4.02
CA ALA A 186 -11.44 7.14 -4.95
C ALA A 186 -11.84 6.55 -6.33
N MET A 187 -12.96 7.02 -6.89
CA MET A 187 -13.45 6.60 -8.20
C MET A 187 -13.95 7.79 -9.00
N ARG A 188 -13.90 7.68 -10.33
CA ARG A 188 -14.45 8.67 -11.27
C ARG A 188 -15.76 8.18 -11.85
N GLY A 189 -16.85 8.84 -11.48
CA GLY A 189 -18.17 8.62 -12.02
C GLY A 189 -18.53 9.61 -13.11
N GLN A 190 -19.78 9.52 -13.52
CA GLN A 190 -20.38 10.44 -14.47
C GLN A 190 -21.67 11.00 -13.89
N GLN A 191 -21.97 12.24 -14.24
CA GLN A 191 -23.24 12.88 -13.96
C GLN A 191 -23.70 13.62 -15.22
N GLN A 192 -25.01 13.76 -15.39
CA GLN A 192 -25.58 14.62 -16.41
C GLN A 192 -25.88 16.00 -15.82
N ASP A 193 -25.46 17.06 -16.50
CA ASP A 193 -25.86 18.42 -16.15
C ASP A 193 -27.35 18.67 -16.51
N PRO A 194 -27.99 19.73 -15.99
CA PRO A 194 -29.37 20.06 -16.35
C PRO A 194 -29.60 20.31 -17.86
N GLY A 195 -28.52 20.51 -18.63
CA GLY A 195 -28.53 20.70 -20.09
C GLY A 195 -28.33 19.40 -20.88
N GLY A 196 -28.21 18.25 -20.22
CA GLY A 196 -28.06 16.95 -20.85
C GLY A 196 -26.62 16.53 -21.18
N LYS A 197 -25.60 17.32 -20.82
CA LYS A 197 -24.18 17.05 -21.08
C LYS A 197 -23.55 16.21 -19.95
N TRP A 198 -22.66 15.31 -20.35
CA TRP A 198 -21.88 14.47 -19.43
C TRP A 198 -20.74 15.25 -18.79
N ILE A 199 -20.68 15.19 -17.47
CA ILE A 199 -19.59 15.71 -16.65
C ILE A 199 -18.99 14.57 -15.83
N ALA A 200 -17.66 14.52 -15.74
CA ALA A 200 -16.97 13.62 -14.85
C ALA A 200 -17.05 14.17 -13.43
N ILE A 201 -17.35 13.30 -12.46
CA ILE A 201 -17.40 13.67 -11.05
C ILE A 201 -16.62 12.65 -10.23
N ASP A 202 -15.91 13.13 -9.21
CA ASP A 202 -15.20 12.27 -8.29
C ASP A 202 -16.15 11.75 -7.20
N GLY A 203 -15.93 10.52 -6.78
CA GLY A 203 -16.68 9.84 -5.74
C GLY A 203 -15.76 8.97 -4.89
N THR A 204 -16.22 8.57 -3.72
CA THR A 204 -15.47 7.68 -2.84
C THR A 204 -16.33 6.51 -2.41
N VAL A 205 -15.72 5.32 -2.34
CA VAL A 205 -16.30 4.15 -1.67
C VAL A 205 -15.67 4.04 -0.30
N SER A 206 -16.48 4.01 0.74
CA SER A 206 -16.03 3.78 2.11
C SER A 206 -16.51 2.41 2.61
N VAL A 207 -15.78 1.82 3.54
CA VAL A 207 -16.24 0.63 4.25
C VAL A 207 -16.23 0.93 5.73
N THR A 208 -17.38 0.72 6.38
CA THR A 208 -17.55 0.88 7.81
C THR A 208 -17.82 -0.47 8.43
N ILE A 209 -17.07 -0.82 9.47
CA ILE A 209 -17.25 -2.05 10.23
C ILE A 209 -17.83 -1.68 11.59
N SER A 210 -18.98 -2.27 11.92
CA SER A 210 -19.71 -1.99 13.15
C SER A 210 -20.21 -3.29 13.80
N ALA A 211 -20.53 -3.21 15.09
CA ALA A 211 -21.31 -4.26 15.74
C ALA A 211 -22.80 -3.91 15.66
N PRO A 212 -23.68 -4.90 15.47
CA PRO A 212 -25.11 -4.67 15.56
C PRO A 212 -25.46 -4.15 16.96
N SER A 213 -26.51 -3.33 17.04
CA SER A 213 -27.03 -2.92 18.34
C SER A 213 -27.47 -4.14 19.13
N ALA A 214 -27.13 -4.18 20.42
CA ALA A 214 -27.65 -5.22 21.30
C ALA A 214 -29.19 -5.14 21.30
N PRO A 215 -29.89 -6.27 21.16
CA PRO A 215 -31.35 -6.30 21.25
C PRO A 215 -31.80 -5.87 22.65
N ASP A 216 -32.91 -5.14 22.73
CA ASP A 216 -33.47 -4.70 24.00
C ASP A 216 -33.83 -5.91 24.89
N ILE A 217 -33.34 -5.91 26.13
CA ILE A 217 -33.75 -6.88 27.14
C ILE A 217 -35.12 -6.46 27.67
N MET A 218 -36.19 -7.09 27.18
CA MET A 218 -37.54 -6.87 27.69
C MET A 218 -37.83 -7.83 28.85
N ALA A 219 -37.97 -7.30 30.07
CA ALA A 219 -38.50 -8.05 31.20
C ALA A 219 -40.02 -7.89 31.26
N SER A 220 -40.76 -9.00 31.20
CA SER A 220 -42.21 -9.03 31.38
C SER A 220 -42.56 -9.57 32.76
N ASP A 221 -43.55 -8.97 33.41
CA ASP A 221 -44.10 -9.37 34.72
C ASP A 221 -45.20 -10.45 34.60
N LEU A 222 -45.55 -10.86 33.38
CA LEU A 222 -46.50 -11.92 33.11
C LEU A 222 -45.81 -13.29 33.29
N ALA A 223 -46.30 -14.08 34.27
CA ALA A 223 -45.77 -15.40 34.61
C ALA A 223 -45.79 -16.43 33.45
N SER A 224 -46.52 -16.17 32.37
CA SER A 224 -46.62 -17.00 31.16
C SER A 224 -45.70 -16.55 30.00
N SER A 225 -44.99 -15.44 30.13
CA SER A 225 -44.01 -14.93 29.17
C SER A 225 -42.64 -14.74 29.82
N ALA A 226 -42.25 -15.73 30.64
CA ALA A 226 -40.89 -15.82 31.13
C ALA A 226 -39.92 -15.93 29.95
N PHE A 227 -38.87 -15.12 30.00
CA PHE A 227 -37.76 -15.19 29.06
C PHE A 227 -37.10 -16.58 29.13
N ILE A 228 -37.17 -17.36 28.05
CA ILE A 228 -36.49 -18.65 27.94
C ILE A 228 -35.13 -18.39 27.30
N VAL A 229 -34.06 -18.48 28.09
CA VAL A 229 -32.70 -18.61 27.56
C VAL A 229 -32.64 -19.97 26.83
N ARG A 230 -32.61 -19.93 25.51
CA ARG A 230 -32.41 -21.13 24.70
C ARG A 230 -30.92 -21.30 24.44
N ASP A 231 -30.39 -22.48 24.71
CA ASP A 231 -28.98 -22.83 24.48
C ASP A 231 -28.68 -23.16 22.99
N THR A 232 -29.69 -23.04 22.11
CA THR A 232 -29.57 -23.26 20.68
C THR A 232 -30.40 -22.24 19.89
N TYR A 233 -29.83 -21.70 18.81
CA TYR A 233 -30.51 -20.75 17.92
C TYR A 233 -31.51 -21.45 17.00
N ALA A 234 -32.70 -20.86 16.84
CA ALA A 234 -33.69 -21.23 15.84
C ALA A 234 -33.90 -20.03 14.90
N GLY A 235 -33.83 -20.27 13.58
CA GLY A 235 -33.98 -19.20 12.57
C GLY A 235 -35.26 -18.39 12.78
N GLY A 236 -35.12 -17.07 12.96
CA GLY A 236 -36.24 -16.15 13.21
C GLY A 236 -36.52 -15.85 14.69
N ALA A 237 -35.77 -16.43 15.64
CA ALA A 237 -35.85 -16.05 17.04
C ALA A 237 -35.24 -14.66 17.28
N PRO A 238 -35.80 -13.84 18.21
CA PRO A 238 -35.17 -12.60 18.62
C PRO A 238 -33.81 -12.94 19.23
N VAL A 239 -32.77 -12.36 18.65
CA VAL A 239 -31.40 -12.52 19.12
C VAL A 239 -31.36 -11.95 20.54
N VAL A 240 -30.65 -12.61 21.46
CA VAL A 240 -30.43 -12.11 22.82
C VAL A 240 -28.92 -11.92 22.95
N ALA A 241 -28.51 -10.75 23.42
CA ALA A 241 -27.12 -10.43 23.74
C ALA A 241 -26.58 -11.46 24.76
N GLY A 242 -25.88 -12.47 24.26
CA GLY A 242 -25.38 -13.59 25.06
C GLY A 242 -24.99 -14.81 24.22
N TYR A 243 -25.61 -15.01 23.04
CA TYR A 243 -25.45 -16.23 22.24
C TYR A 243 -25.04 -16.05 20.78
N LEU A 244 -24.72 -14.84 20.29
CA LEU A 244 -24.03 -14.71 19.01
C LEU A 244 -22.53 -14.86 19.23
N PRO A 245 -21.87 -15.84 18.58
CA PRO A 245 -20.46 -15.74 18.26
C PRO A 245 -20.31 -14.51 17.34
N TRP A 246 -20.00 -13.38 17.99
CA TRP A 246 -20.00 -11.97 17.56
C TRP A 246 -20.15 -11.72 16.05
N LEU A 247 -21.33 -11.23 15.61
CA LEU A 247 -21.61 -10.81 14.23
C LEU A 247 -21.10 -9.38 14.01
N PHE A 248 -20.49 -9.11 12.85
CA PHE A 248 -20.10 -7.77 12.41
C PHE A 248 -20.90 -7.33 11.18
N ASP A 249 -21.39 -6.10 11.21
CA ASP A 249 -22.01 -5.46 10.07
C ASP A 249 -20.95 -4.63 9.32
N VAL A 250 -20.68 -5.04 8.09
CA VAL A 250 -19.71 -4.42 7.20
C VAL A 250 -20.47 -3.69 6.11
N GLN A 251 -20.55 -2.37 6.23
CA GLN A 251 -21.27 -1.52 5.31
C GLN A 251 -20.31 -0.90 4.30
N MET A 252 -20.45 -1.27 3.02
CA MET A 252 -19.79 -0.61 1.91
C MET A 252 -20.69 0.50 1.37
N GLU A 253 -20.31 1.75 1.58
CA GLU A 253 -21.05 2.91 1.07
C GLU A 253 -20.46 3.34 -0.26
N LEU A 254 -21.32 3.38 -1.28
CA LEU A 254 -20.97 3.81 -2.62
C LEU A 254 -21.16 5.33 -2.76
N PRO A 255 -20.49 5.99 -3.73
CA PRO A 255 -20.58 7.45 -3.89
C PRO A 255 -21.99 7.98 -4.08
N ASN A 256 -22.85 7.16 -4.67
CA ASN A 256 -24.23 7.49 -4.98
C ASN A 256 -25.17 7.47 -3.76
N ALA A 257 -24.71 6.96 -2.61
CA ALA A 257 -25.39 7.13 -1.32
C ALA A 257 -25.47 8.61 -0.91
N HIS A 258 -24.40 9.37 -1.16
CA HIS A 258 -24.31 10.79 -0.82
C HIS A 258 -24.68 11.71 -1.99
N ASN A 259 -24.39 11.29 -3.23
CA ASN A 259 -24.76 12.02 -4.44
C ASN A 259 -25.63 11.15 -5.36
N PRO A 260 -26.96 11.28 -5.31
CA PRO A 260 -27.88 10.50 -6.16
C PRO A 260 -27.69 10.67 -7.67
N LEU A 261 -26.96 11.71 -8.10
CA LEU A 261 -26.67 11.97 -9.51
C LEU A 261 -25.38 11.27 -9.99
N PHE A 262 -24.68 10.57 -9.09
CA PHE A 262 -23.50 9.79 -9.42
C PHE A 262 -23.88 8.49 -10.12
N ILE A 263 -23.55 8.41 -11.41
CA ILE A 263 -23.76 7.23 -12.24
C ILE A 263 -22.47 6.41 -12.23
N LEU A 264 -22.61 5.15 -11.81
CA LEU A 264 -21.54 4.16 -11.89
C LEU A 264 -21.29 3.79 -13.36
N THR A 265 -20.02 3.72 -13.74
CA THR A 265 -19.59 3.16 -15.03
C THR A 265 -19.31 1.66 -14.89
N SER A 266 -19.17 0.94 -16.00
CA SER A 266 -18.77 -0.48 -15.98
C SER A 266 -17.41 -0.70 -15.32
N ALA A 267 -16.48 0.25 -15.47
CA ALA A 267 -15.19 0.23 -14.78
C ALA A 267 -15.36 0.37 -13.27
N ASN A 268 -16.22 1.28 -12.81
CA ASN A 268 -16.51 1.45 -11.38
C ASN A 268 -17.14 0.18 -10.80
N VAL A 269 -18.06 -0.45 -11.54
CA VAL A 269 -18.66 -1.72 -11.13
C VAL A 269 -17.59 -2.80 -10.96
N ALA A 270 -16.69 -2.97 -11.94
CA ALA A 270 -15.61 -3.96 -11.84
C ALA A 270 -14.66 -3.67 -10.65
N GLN A 271 -14.36 -2.40 -10.37
CA GLN A 271 -13.57 -1.99 -9.21
C GLN A 271 -14.26 -2.32 -7.88
N ILE A 272 -15.58 -2.09 -7.79
CA ILE A 272 -16.38 -2.43 -6.60
C ILE A 272 -16.43 -3.95 -6.40
N GLU A 273 -16.62 -4.72 -7.46
CA GLU A 273 -16.62 -6.19 -7.37
C GLU A 273 -15.26 -6.74 -6.93
N ALA A 274 -14.16 -6.19 -7.46
CA ALA A 274 -12.81 -6.54 -7.02
C ALA A 274 -12.57 -6.15 -5.56
N LEU A 275 -13.03 -4.97 -5.13
CA LEU A 275 -12.96 -4.55 -3.73
C LEU A 275 -13.78 -5.48 -2.83
N TYR A 276 -14.99 -5.87 -3.24
CA TYR A 276 -15.84 -6.80 -2.50
C TYR A 276 -15.15 -8.15 -2.31
N GLY A 277 -14.54 -8.71 -3.37
CA GLY A 277 -13.77 -9.96 -3.28
C GLY A 277 -12.58 -9.85 -2.33
N ARG A 278 -11.81 -8.76 -2.41
CA ARG A 278 -10.67 -8.49 -1.50
C ARG A 278 -11.14 -8.30 -0.05
N LEU A 279 -12.26 -7.62 0.16
CA LEU A 279 -12.87 -7.43 1.48
C LEU A 279 -13.33 -8.76 2.09
N GLU A 280 -13.95 -9.64 1.30
CA GLU A 280 -14.31 -10.99 1.77
C GLU A 280 -13.08 -11.81 2.17
N GLN A 281 -12.01 -11.78 1.37
CA GLN A 281 -10.76 -12.46 1.68
C GLN A 281 -10.11 -11.88 2.95
N PHE A 282 -10.06 -10.56 3.06
CA PHE A 282 -9.57 -9.86 4.25
C PHE A 282 -10.34 -10.28 5.50
N LEU A 283 -11.67 -10.23 5.48
CA LEU A 283 -12.50 -10.60 6.62
C LEU A 283 -12.33 -12.08 6.97
N ARG A 284 -12.14 -12.97 6.00
CA ARG A 284 -11.89 -14.39 6.26
C ARG A 284 -10.61 -14.63 7.05
N VAL A 285 -9.56 -13.85 6.77
CA VAL A 285 -8.24 -14.00 7.40
C VAL A 285 -8.13 -13.24 8.72
N MET A 286 -8.69 -12.02 8.77
CA MET A 286 -8.44 -11.07 9.86
C MET A 286 -9.55 -11.02 10.92
N LYS A 287 -10.72 -11.61 10.65
CA LYS A 287 -11.80 -11.66 11.65
C LYS A 287 -11.37 -12.46 12.89
N PRO A 288 -11.84 -12.08 14.09
CA PRO A 288 -11.74 -12.92 15.27
C PRO A 288 -12.22 -14.36 15.04
N ALA A 289 -11.62 -15.32 15.74
CA ALA A 289 -12.10 -16.70 15.68
C ALA A 289 -13.57 -16.78 16.16
N ALA A 290 -14.36 -17.62 15.50
CA ALA A 290 -15.78 -17.80 15.79
C ALA A 290 -16.65 -16.53 15.68
N SER A 291 -16.25 -15.50 14.93
CA SER A 291 -17.14 -14.38 14.59
C SER A 291 -17.78 -14.55 13.22
N ASN A 292 -18.99 -14.04 13.00
CA ASN A 292 -19.64 -13.99 11.69
C ASN A 292 -19.60 -12.56 11.13
N TYR A 293 -19.82 -12.39 9.83
CA TYR A 293 -19.96 -11.05 9.24
C TYR A 293 -21.04 -11.00 8.16
N LEU A 294 -21.64 -9.82 8.01
CA LEU A 294 -22.61 -9.49 6.97
C LEU A 294 -22.08 -8.29 6.18
N ILE A 295 -21.84 -8.47 4.88
CA ILE A 295 -21.48 -7.36 4.00
C ILE A 295 -22.75 -6.79 3.40
N THR A 296 -22.95 -5.48 3.55
CA THR A 296 -24.08 -4.73 3.01
C THR A 296 -23.57 -3.60 2.13
N ILE A 297 -23.98 -3.57 0.86
CA ILE A 297 -23.70 -2.46 -0.04
C ILE A 297 -24.83 -1.44 0.03
N VAL A 298 -24.49 -0.16 0.21
CA VAL A 298 -25.43 0.96 0.33
C VAL A 298 -25.07 2.06 -0.68
N PRO A 299 -25.99 2.46 -1.59
CA PRO A 299 -27.29 1.85 -1.83
C PRO A 299 -27.13 0.53 -2.60
N SER A 300 -27.96 -0.46 -2.27
CA SER A 300 -27.96 -1.75 -2.98
C SER A 300 -28.57 -1.65 -4.37
N MET A 301 -29.53 -0.74 -4.56
CA MET A 301 -30.13 -0.38 -5.84
C MET A 301 -30.54 1.09 -5.76
N GLN A 302 -30.28 1.84 -6.82
CA GLN A 302 -30.77 3.21 -6.94
C GLN A 302 -31.35 3.43 -8.33
N LEU A 303 -32.61 3.84 -8.37
CA LEU A 303 -33.24 4.26 -9.62
C LEU A 303 -32.60 5.59 -10.03
N GLN A 304 -31.99 5.59 -11.22
CA GLN A 304 -31.36 6.77 -11.78
C GLN A 304 -32.42 7.82 -12.14
N ALA A 305 -32.06 9.10 -12.03
CA ALA A 305 -32.93 10.18 -12.48
C ALA A 305 -33.21 10.07 -14.00
N GLN A 306 -34.38 10.56 -14.41
CA GLN A 306 -35.05 10.30 -15.71
C GLN A 306 -34.11 10.18 -16.94
N GLY A 307 -34.28 9.08 -17.69
CA GLY A 307 -33.70 8.91 -19.03
C GLY A 307 -32.60 7.86 -19.15
N TYR A 308 -32.15 7.25 -18.05
CA TYR A 308 -31.09 6.23 -18.07
C TYR A 308 -31.63 4.82 -17.81
N ALA A 309 -31.25 3.87 -18.68
CA ALA A 309 -31.55 2.46 -18.47
C ALA A 309 -30.63 1.91 -17.38
N THR A 310 -31.20 1.42 -16.28
CA THR A 310 -30.47 0.66 -15.28
C THR A 310 -30.15 -0.72 -15.86
N ALA A 311 -28.86 -1.03 -15.98
CA ALA A 311 -28.34 -2.31 -16.44
C ALA A 311 -27.48 -2.93 -15.32
N LEU A 312 -27.90 -4.11 -14.87
CA LEU A 312 -27.20 -4.89 -13.85
C LEU A 312 -25.79 -5.24 -14.33
N GLY A 313 -24.78 -5.02 -13.47
CA GLY A 313 -23.37 -5.28 -13.79
C GLY A 313 -22.72 -4.20 -14.68
N VAL A 314 -23.45 -3.13 -15.03
CA VAL A 314 -22.94 -2.03 -15.85
C VAL A 314 -22.98 -0.71 -15.10
N ASN A 315 -24.14 -0.34 -14.56
CA ASN A 315 -24.33 0.89 -13.79
C ASN A 315 -25.12 0.68 -12.49
N THR A 316 -25.49 -0.58 -12.22
CA THR A 316 -26.25 -1.00 -11.05
C THR A 316 -25.65 -2.31 -10.54
N LEU A 317 -25.50 -2.43 -9.22
CA LEU A 317 -25.14 -3.68 -8.53
C LEU A 317 -26.42 -4.32 -7.98
N LEU A 318 -26.53 -5.64 -7.96
CA LEU A 318 -27.68 -6.33 -7.37
C LEU A 318 -27.25 -7.70 -6.85
N GLY A 319 -27.67 -8.06 -5.65
CA GLY A 319 -27.55 -9.45 -5.16
C GLY A 319 -26.24 -9.84 -4.46
N GLN A 320 -25.39 -8.90 -4.05
CA GLN A 320 -24.17 -9.22 -3.27
C GLN A 320 -24.36 -9.17 -1.74
N GLN A 321 -25.60 -9.03 -1.25
CA GLN A 321 -25.89 -9.04 0.18
C GLN A 321 -26.10 -10.47 0.69
N GLY A 322 -25.41 -10.85 1.76
CA GLY A 322 -25.61 -12.16 2.38
C GLY A 322 -24.78 -12.37 3.64
N ILE A 323 -25.35 -13.11 4.60
CA ILE A 323 -24.62 -13.54 5.80
C ILE A 323 -23.61 -14.60 5.37
N LYS A 324 -22.33 -14.36 5.63
CA LYS A 324 -21.26 -15.33 5.42
C LYS A 324 -20.73 -15.79 6.78
N THR A 325 -20.71 -17.11 6.97
CA THR A 325 -20.13 -17.78 8.14
C THR A 325 -18.64 -17.98 7.98
#